data_AF-A0A1M7R826-F1
#
_entry.id   AF-A0A1M7R826-F1
#
_cell.length_a   1.000
_cell.length_b   1.000
_cell.length_c   1.000
_cell.angle_alpha   90.00
_cell.angle_beta   90.00
_cell.angle_gamma   90.00
#
_symmetry.space_group_name_H-M   'P 1'
#
loop_
_entity.id
_entity.type
_entity.pdbx_description
1 polymer ?
#
loop_
_entity_poly.entity_id
_entity_poly.type
_entity_poly.pdbx_seq_one_letter_code
_entity_poly.pdbx_strand_id
1 'polypeptide(L)'
;MAKIKNQAARAAKEVKQILKAKYPNVTFSVKSEVYSGGDNINIFWQFGPAVREVEETTRRRQQGHFDGMNDIYVQNEPALEVGENGEINEVAGVKFVFEERDCKYYSYKATGKYYELRDDVMLIYKQIGEIKGWEFNASKNDYTLDGTWDNENCASTIYYRTVNECTFVSDNVQLMEIKYIGRGDNWHEPFTIIYKDLNTGLIYNGKTGEVETQVPAIKIENTSKESIQVKISMIDYSEKSIAIYGQTKEIKEQLSNLNGRFNKYLTHPLTGEKFQGWVFSAKRRPEILKALNSYLE
;
A
#
# COMPACT_ATOMS: atom_id res chain seq x y z
N MET A 1 -30.06 25.77 15.60
CA MET A 1 -28.88 25.41 14.77
C MET A 1 -27.80 24.66 15.58
N ALA A 2 -28.14 23.54 16.23
CA ALA A 2 -27.18 22.76 17.04
C ALA A 2 -27.10 21.26 16.66
N LYS A 3 -27.96 20.78 15.75
CA LYS A 3 -28.00 19.37 15.31
C LYS A 3 -26.94 18.98 14.27
N ILE A 4 -26.43 19.93 13.49
CA ILE A 4 -25.56 19.64 12.33
C ILE A 4 -24.18 19.09 12.74
N LYS A 5 -23.65 19.48 13.92
CA LYS A 5 -22.36 18.95 14.42
C LYS A 5 -22.36 17.44 14.72
N ASN A 6 -23.53 16.79 14.81
CA ASN A 6 -23.64 15.38 15.19
C ASN A 6 -23.84 14.45 13.97
N GLN A 7 -24.48 14.91 12.90
CA GLN A 7 -24.86 14.02 11.79
C GLN A 7 -23.67 13.54 10.97
N ALA A 8 -22.81 14.45 10.50
CA ALA A 8 -21.61 14.08 9.74
C ALA A 8 -20.63 13.23 10.59
N ALA A 9 -20.48 13.57 11.87
CA ALA A 9 -19.66 12.79 12.80
C ALA A 9 -20.23 11.39 13.07
N ARG A 10 -21.56 11.27 13.20
CA ARG A 10 -22.26 9.99 13.30
C ARG A 10 -22.10 9.17 12.03
N ALA A 11 -22.30 9.77 10.86
CA ALA A 11 -22.11 9.14 9.56
C ALA A 11 -20.69 8.58 9.41
N ALA A 12 -19.67 9.39 9.70
CA ALA A 12 -18.26 8.96 9.66
C ALA A 12 -17.99 7.78 10.61
N LYS A 13 -18.55 7.81 11.82
CA LYS A 13 -18.39 6.72 12.81
C LYS A 13 -19.03 5.43 12.32
N GLU A 14 -20.28 5.48 11.84
CA GLU A 14 -21.01 4.32 11.34
C GLU A 14 -20.34 3.73 10.09
N VAL A 15 -19.94 4.57 9.14
CA VAL A 15 -19.20 4.14 7.94
C VAL A 15 -17.90 3.44 8.34
N LYS A 16 -17.13 4.01 9.28
CA LYS A 16 -15.90 3.38 9.77
C LYS A 16 -16.15 2.01 10.41
N GLN A 17 -17.27 1.84 11.13
CA GLN A 17 -17.65 0.55 11.73
C GLN A 17 -18.02 -0.48 10.65
N ILE A 18 -18.84 -0.10 9.67
CA ILE A 18 -19.25 -0.96 8.56
C ILE A 18 -18.02 -1.41 7.76
N LEU A 19 -17.14 -0.48 7.39
CA LEU A 19 -15.93 -0.80 6.63
C LEU A 19 -14.98 -1.71 7.42
N LYS A 20 -14.78 -1.44 8.72
CA LYS A 20 -13.95 -2.29 9.58
C LYS A 20 -14.54 -3.69 9.75
N ALA A 21 -15.85 -3.83 9.81
CA ALA A 21 -16.52 -5.14 9.91
C ALA A 21 -16.40 -5.93 8.60
N LYS A 22 -16.57 -5.26 7.45
CA LYS A 22 -16.49 -5.88 6.13
C LYS A 22 -15.06 -6.22 5.72
N TYR A 23 -14.09 -5.40 6.12
CA TYR A 23 -12.68 -5.50 5.73
C TYR A 23 -11.76 -5.41 6.97
N PRO A 24 -11.70 -6.48 7.80
CA PRO A 24 -10.99 -6.45 9.09
C PRO A 24 -9.47 -6.27 8.97
N ASN A 25 -8.89 -6.62 7.82
CA ASN A 25 -7.45 -6.55 7.55
C ASN A 25 -7.05 -5.26 6.79
N VAL A 26 -7.92 -4.25 6.77
CA VAL A 26 -7.67 -2.99 6.06
C VAL A 26 -7.91 -1.80 7.00
N THR A 27 -6.94 -0.90 7.04
CA THR A 27 -7.00 0.33 7.82
C THR A 27 -7.65 1.46 7.04
N PHE A 28 -8.83 1.90 7.49
CA PHE A 28 -9.53 3.07 6.96
C PHE A 28 -9.38 4.30 7.86
N SER A 29 -9.10 5.44 7.24
CA SER A 29 -9.20 6.77 7.83
C SER A 29 -10.48 7.45 7.35
N VAL A 30 -11.48 7.58 8.23
CA VAL A 30 -12.75 8.25 7.93
C VAL A 30 -12.81 9.55 8.74
N LYS A 31 -12.96 10.69 8.06
CA LYS A 31 -13.01 12.03 8.66
C LYS A 31 -14.27 12.75 8.19
N SER A 32 -14.97 13.40 9.10
CA SER A 32 -16.10 14.27 8.77
C SER A 32 -15.70 15.73 8.84
N GLU A 33 -16.20 16.56 7.95
CA GLU A 33 -16.06 18.01 8.00
C GLU A 33 -17.41 18.71 7.85
N VAL A 34 -17.56 19.87 8.49
CA VAL A 34 -18.76 20.71 8.43
C VAL A 34 -18.32 22.13 8.14
N TYR A 35 -18.93 22.76 7.14
CA TYR A 35 -18.57 24.10 6.67
C TYR A 35 -19.79 24.88 6.19
N SER A 36 -19.60 26.17 5.91
CA SER A 36 -20.65 27.03 5.35
C SER A 36 -21.07 26.50 3.97
N GLY A 37 -22.27 25.92 3.89
CA GLY A 37 -22.81 25.36 2.65
C GLY A 37 -22.85 23.83 2.58
N GLY A 38 -22.46 23.11 3.63
CA GLY A 38 -22.67 21.67 3.72
C GLY A 38 -21.75 20.94 4.69
N ASP A 39 -21.78 19.61 4.58
CA ASP A 39 -20.91 18.69 5.29
C ASP A 39 -20.42 17.59 4.35
N ASN A 40 -19.33 16.94 4.74
CA ASN A 40 -18.79 15.83 3.99
C ASN A 40 -18.22 14.75 4.92
N ILE A 41 -18.01 13.57 4.34
CA ILE A 41 -17.10 12.57 4.88
C ILE A 41 -16.02 12.25 3.84
N ASN A 42 -14.78 12.17 4.29
CA ASN A 42 -13.63 11.75 3.50
C ASN A 42 -13.12 10.41 4.02
N ILE A 43 -13.05 9.42 3.14
CA ILE A 43 -12.69 8.04 3.43
C ILE A 43 -11.40 7.75 2.68
N PHE A 44 -10.34 7.47 3.43
CA PHE A 44 -9.00 7.19 2.91
C PHE A 44 -8.52 5.81 3.30
N TRP A 45 -7.92 5.09 2.35
CA TRP A 45 -7.21 3.84 2.56
C TRP A 45 -6.13 3.66 1.47
N GLN A 46 -5.14 2.81 1.71
CA GLN A 46 -4.05 2.59 0.75
C GLN A 46 -4.27 1.35 -0.12
N PHE A 47 -4.23 0.16 0.51
CA PHE A 47 -4.56 -1.12 -0.14
C PHE A 47 -5.76 -1.73 0.57
N GLY A 48 -6.63 -2.40 -0.19
CA GLY A 48 -7.86 -3.00 0.30
C GLY A 48 -8.92 -3.12 -0.80
N PRO A 49 -10.21 -3.00 -0.48
CA PRO A 49 -11.30 -3.14 -1.46
C PRO A 49 -11.28 -2.05 -2.52
N ALA A 50 -11.66 -2.40 -3.76
CA ALA A 50 -11.75 -1.48 -4.90
C ALA A 50 -12.59 -0.24 -4.54
N VAL A 51 -12.32 0.89 -5.19
CA VAL A 51 -13.04 2.15 -4.90
C VAL A 51 -14.55 1.95 -5.06
N ARG A 52 -14.97 1.24 -6.12
CA ARG A 52 -16.38 0.89 -6.36
C ARG A 52 -17.03 0.09 -5.23
N GLU A 53 -16.30 -0.83 -4.60
CA GLU A 53 -16.84 -1.62 -3.47
C GLU A 53 -17.07 -0.76 -2.21
N VAL A 54 -16.22 0.26 -2.01
CA VAL A 54 -16.38 1.24 -0.92
C VAL A 54 -17.55 2.17 -1.27
N GLU A 55 -17.60 2.71 -2.48
CA GLU A 55 -18.71 3.52 -3.00
C GLU A 55 -20.07 2.81 -2.87
N GLU A 56 -20.16 1.51 -3.18
CA GLU A 56 -21.38 0.73 -2.99
C GLU A 56 -21.85 0.70 -1.53
N THR A 57 -20.90 0.69 -0.60
CA THR A 57 -21.16 0.67 0.85
C THR A 57 -21.59 2.05 1.35
N THR A 58 -21.08 3.12 0.75
CA THR A 58 -21.20 4.50 1.25
C THR A 58 -22.19 5.35 0.45
N ARG A 59 -22.56 4.96 -0.78
CA ARG A 59 -23.47 5.70 -1.68
C ARG A 59 -24.76 6.13 -1.01
N ARG A 60 -25.33 5.29 -0.14
CA ARG A 60 -26.57 5.59 0.61
C ARG A 60 -26.44 6.74 1.61
N ARG A 61 -25.21 7.15 1.92
CA ARG A 61 -24.88 8.25 2.84
C ARG A 61 -24.89 9.60 2.13
N GLN A 62 -24.82 9.66 0.80
CA GLN A 62 -24.81 10.93 0.07
C GLN A 62 -26.24 11.45 -0.20
N GLN A 63 -26.57 12.60 0.37
CA GLN A 63 -27.92 13.16 0.39
C GLN A 63 -28.25 14.09 -0.79
N GLY A 64 -27.43 14.09 -1.84
CA GLY A 64 -27.76 14.80 -3.06
C GLY A 64 -26.63 14.83 -4.06
N HIS A 65 -26.91 15.45 -5.20
CA HIS A 65 -25.97 15.61 -6.30
C HIS A 65 -26.25 16.91 -7.04
N PHE A 66 -25.23 17.43 -7.73
CA PHE A 66 -25.39 18.59 -8.59
C PHE A 66 -25.77 18.15 -9.99
N ASP A 67 -26.89 18.66 -10.50
CA ASP A 67 -27.32 18.46 -11.89
C ASP A 67 -26.79 19.61 -12.74
N GLY A 68 -25.73 19.34 -13.50
CA GLY A 68 -25.08 20.33 -14.36
C GLY A 68 -25.91 20.78 -15.55
N MET A 69 -26.96 20.05 -15.94
CA MET A 69 -27.84 20.46 -17.05
C MET A 69 -28.81 21.56 -16.60
N ASN A 70 -29.32 21.44 -15.37
CA ASN A 70 -30.32 22.34 -14.81
C ASN A 70 -29.71 23.38 -13.85
N ASP A 71 -28.41 23.31 -13.56
CA ASP A 71 -27.69 24.18 -12.61
C ASP A 71 -28.34 24.17 -11.20
N ILE A 72 -28.81 23.00 -10.76
CA ILE A 72 -29.48 22.82 -9.46
C ILE A 72 -28.85 21.71 -8.64
N TYR A 73 -28.88 21.87 -7.31
CA TYR A 73 -28.57 20.78 -6.38
C TYR A 73 -29.84 19.98 -6.09
N VAL A 74 -29.86 18.71 -6.49
CA VAL A 74 -30.95 17.78 -6.24
C VAL A 74 -30.68 17.05 -4.93
N GLN A 75 -31.58 17.22 -3.96
CA GLN A 75 -31.55 16.45 -2.72
C GLN A 75 -32.12 15.06 -2.95
N ASN A 76 -31.47 14.05 -2.38
CA ASN A 76 -31.98 12.68 -2.36
C ASN A 76 -32.85 12.50 -1.13
N GLU A 77 -33.89 11.66 -1.24
CA GLU A 77 -34.63 11.19 -0.07
C GLU A 77 -33.66 10.49 0.91
N PRO A 78 -33.78 10.75 2.23
CA PRO A 78 -32.91 10.12 3.20
C PRO A 78 -33.10 8.61 3.15
N ALA A 79 -32.00 7.88 3.02
CA ALA A 79 -32.04 6.42 3.13
C ALA A 79 -32.55 6.02 4.53
N LEU A 80 -33.29 4.92 4.60
CA LEU A 80 -33.85 4.39 5.84
C LEU A 80 -33.13 3.10 6.23
N GLU A 81 -32.93 2.89 7.53
CA GLU A 81 -32.36 1.70 8.13
C GLU A 81 -33.23 1.17 9.27
N VAL A 82 -33.24 -0.15 9.46
CA VAL A 82 -33.97 -0.79 10.57
C VAL A 82 -33.00 -0.92 11.74
N GLY A 83 -33.34 -0.29 12.87
CA GLY A 83 -32.60 -0.41 14.13
C GLY A 83 -32.75 -1.79 14.76
N GLU A 84 -31.90 -2.09 15.74
CA GLU A 84 -31.86 -3.39 16.43
C GLU A 84 -33.19 -3.78 17.11
N ASN A 85 -34.02 -2.79 17.43
CA ASN A 85 -35.35 -2.93 18.03
C ASN A 85 -36.49 -2.98 16.99
N GLY A 86 -36.18 -2.99 15.69
CA GLY A 86 -37.16 -2.97 14.60
C GLY A 86 -37.67 -1.57 14.21
N GLU A 87 -37.16 -0.49 14.82
CA GLU A 87 -37.53 0.88 14.47
C GLU A 87 -36.91 1.31 13.13
N ILE A 88 -37.66 2.05 12.33
CA ILE A 88 -37.15 2.64 11.08
C ILE A 88 -36.51 3.99 11.42
N ASN A 89 -35.21 4.11 11.15
CA ASN A 89 -34.41 5.32 11.37
C ASN A 89 -33.89 5.87 10.05
N GLU A 90 -33.69 7.18 9.99
CA GLU A 90 -32.93 7.79 8.90
C GLU A 90 -31.45 7.44 9.04
N VAL A 91 -30.88 6.97 7.95
CA VAL A 91 -29.44 6.77 7.79
C VAL A 91 -28.77 8.13 7.96
N ALA A 92 -27.75 8.21 8.82
CA ALA A 92 -26.95 9.41 8.96
C ALA A 92 -26.21 9.69 7.64
N GLY A 93 -26.75 10.61 6.84
CA GLY A 93 -26.15 11.05 5.58
C GLY A 93 -25.46 12.41 5.68
N VAL A 94 -24.71 12.74 4.63
CA VAL A 94 -23.98 14.00 4.43
C VAL A 94 -24.18 14.50 3.00
N LYS A 95 -23.88 15.77 2.76
CA LYS A 95 -24.00 16.39 1.44
C LYS A 95 -23.05 15.77 0.41
N PHE A 96 -21.82 15.44 0.83
CA PHE A 96 -20.81 14.84 -0.04
C PHE A 96 -20.09 13.67 0.65
N VAL A 97 -19.83 12.62 -0.11
CA VAL A 97 -18.96 11.52 0.30
C VAL A 97 -17.78 11.51 -0.67
N PHE A 98 -16.56 11.42 -0.12
CA PHE A 98 -15.33 11.33 -0.89
C PHE A 98 -14.59 10.05 -0.51
N GLU A 99 -14.55 9.11 -1.44
CA GLU A 99 -13.81 7.86 -1.35
C GLU A 99 -12.50 8.00 -2.12
N GLU A 100 -11.39 8.17 -1.41
CA GLU A 100 -10.08 8.30 -2.04
C GLU A 100 -9.15 7.19 -1.59
N ARG A 101 -8.70 6.39 -2.55
CA ARG A 101 -7.58 5.51 -2.32
C ARG A 101 -6.28 6.32 -2.42
N ASP A 102 -5.60 6.45 -1.29
CA ASP A 102 -4.32 7.13 -1.21
C ASP A 102 -3.22 6.21 -1.73
N CYS A 103 -3.11 6.13 -3.05
CA CYS A 103 -2.06 5.39 -3.73
C CYS A 103 -0.70 6.12 -3.65
N LYS A 104 -0.63 7.29 -2.99
CA LYS A 104 0.61 8.07 -2.84
C LYS A 104 1.26 7.68 -1.52
N TYR A 105 2.32 6.88 -1.59
CA TYR A 105 3.07 6.52 -0.40
C TYR A 105 3.83 7.73 0.16
N TYR A 106 3.80 7.90 1.47
CA TYR A 106 4.52 8.94 2.19
C TYR A 106 5.61 8.30 3.06
N SER A 107 6.85 8.77 2.97
CA SER A 107 7.89 8.47 3.96
C SER A 107 8.14 9.69 4.85
N TYR A 108 8.42 9.45 6.13
CA TYR A 108 8.84 10.47 7.08
C TYR A 108 10.36 10.42 7.22
N LYS A 109 11.04 11.52 6.89
CA LYS A 109 12.46 11.72 7.26
C LYS A 109 12.56 12.75 8.37
N ALA A 110 13.72 12.79 9.04
CA ALA A 110 14.01 13.73 10.13
C ALA A 110 13.83 15.22 9.74
N THR A 111 13.79 15.54 8.44
CA THR A 111 13.65 16.90 7.89
C THR A 111 12.24 17.25 7.39
N GLY A 112 11.25 16.35 7.47
CA GLY A 112 9.86 16.62 7.05
C GLY A 112 9.19 15.50 6.26
N LYS A 113 8.01 15.79 5.69
CA LYS A 113 7.21 14.89 4.85
C LYS A 113 7.73 14.95 3.40
N TYR A 114 8.22 13.82 2.88
CA TYR A 114 8.67 13.71 1.49
C TYR A 114 7.85 12.68 0.72
N TYR A 115 7.78 12.85 -0.60
CA TYR A 115 7.19 11.88 -1.52
C TYR A 115 8.25 10.84 -1.86
N GLU A 116 8.21 9.68 -1.23
CA GLU A 116 9.00 8.53 -1.65
C GLU A 116 8.04 7.39 -1.95
N LEU A 117 8.09 6.91 -3.19
CA LEU A 117 7.32 5.76 -3.62
C LEU A 117 7.93 4.50 -3.01
N ARG A 118 7.10 3.52 -2.67
CA ARG A 118 7.59 2.19 -2.26
C ARG A 118 8.39 1.56 -3.40
N ASP A 119 9.42 0.80 -3.06
CA ASP A 119 10.27 0.12 -4.05
C ASP A 119 9.46 -0.79 -4.99
N ASP A 120 8.44 -1.45 -4.46
CA ASP A 120 7.57 -2.31 -5.27
C ASP A 120 6.62 -1.51 -6.18
N VAL A 121 6.20 -0.31 -5.81
CA VAL A 121 5.48 0.60 -6.72
C VAL A 121 6.38 1.08 -7.85
N MET A 122 7.65 1.42 -7.55
CA MET A 122 8.63 1.77 -8.57
C MET A 122 8.91 0.61 -9.53
N LEU A 123 8.93 -0.63 -9.02
CA LEU A 123 9.00 -1.84 -9.85
C LEU A 123 7.81 -1.92 -10.80
N ILE A 124 6.58 -1.68 -10.33
CA ILE A 124 5.39 -1.65 -11.17
C ILE A 124 5.51 -0.57 -12.25
N TYR A 125 5.99 0.63 -11.91
CA TYR A 125 6.17 1.71 -12.89
C TYR A 125 7.13 1.30 -14.00
N LYS A 126 8.23 0.66 -13.64
CA LYS A 126 9.20 0.12 -14.59
C LYS A 126 8.59 -0.96 -15.49
N GLN A 127 7.85 -1.90 -14.92
CA GLN A 127 7.17 -2.95 -15.69
C GLN A 127 6.14 -2.36 -16.67
N ILE A 128 5.39 -1.32 -16.26
CA ILE A 128 4.50 -0.57 -17.17
C ILE A 128 5.32 0.01 -18.31
N GLY A 129 6.44 0.68 -18.01
CA GLY A 129 7.33 1.24 -19.01
C GLY A 129 7.84 0.18 -20.00
N GLU A 130 8.27 -0.98 -19.52
CA GLU A 130 8.71 -2.12 -20.33
C GLU A 130 7.60 -2.65 -21.25
N ILE A 131 6.37 -2.82 -20.72
CA ILE A 131 5.21 -3.27 -21.49
C ILE A 131 4.84 -2.26 -22.59
N LYS A 132 4.97 -0.96 -22.30
CA LYS A 132 4.62 0.13 -23.20
C LYS A 132 5.72 0.55 -24.17
N GLY A 133 6.96 0.12 -23.93
CA GLY A 133 8.13 0.66 -24.61
C GLY A 133 8.39 2.13 -24.27
N TRP A 134 8.09 2.55 -23.04
CA TRP A 134 8.36 3.90 -22.54
C TRP A 134 9.70 3.98 -21.83
N GLU A 135 10.33 5.14 -21.91
CA GLU A 135 11.62 5.41 -21.25
C GLU A 135 11.43 6.19 -19.95
N PHE A 136 12.43 6.09 -19.07
CA PHE A 136 12.43 6.81 -17.80
C PHE A 136 12.74 8.30 -18.01
N ASN A 137 11.81 9.15 -17.59
CA ASN A 137 11.95 10.59 -17.59
C ASN A 137 12.41 11.08 -16.22
N ALA A 138 13.68 11.45 -16.10
CA ALA A 138 14.26 11.90 -14.83
C ALA A 138 13.65 13.20 -14.29
N SER A 139 13.13 14.08 -15.16
CA SER A 139 12.47 15.32 -14.73
C SER A 139 11.09 15.08 -14.12
N LYS A 140 10.37 14.07 -14.62
CA LYS A 140 9.07 13.64 -14.07
C LYS A 140 9.21 12.55 -13.00
N ASN A 141 10.38 11.93 -12.88
CA ASN A 141 10.64 10.73 -12.07
C ASN A 141 9.64 9.60 -12.36
N ASP A 142 9.36 9.37 -13.66
CA ASP A 142 8.31 8.45 -14.12
C ASP A 142 8.66 7.88 -15.51
N TYR A 143 8.00 6.80 -15.94
CA TYR A 143 8.10 6.27 -17.30
C TYR A 143 7.01 6.88 -18.18
N THR A 144 7.39 7.49 -19.30
CA THR A 144 6.46 8.22 -20.17
C THR A 144 6.74 8.01 -21.66
N LEU A 145 5.74 8.19 -22.51
CA LEU A 145 5.93 8.26 -23.96
C LEU A 145 6.74 9.52 -24.34
N ASP A 146 7.78 9.35 -25.16
CA ASP A 146 8.63 10.46 -25.62
C ASP A 146 7.81 11.59 -26.30
N GLY A 147 8.22 12.84 -26.07
CA GLY A 147 7.62 14.03 -26.70
C GLY A 147 6.25 14.47 -26.19
N THR A 148 5.65 13.77 -25.21
CA THR A 148 4.33 14.12 -24.70
C THR A 148 4.38 14.98 -23.42
N TRP A 149 3.76 16.15 -23.49
CA TRP A 149 3.47 17.02 -22.33
C TRP A 149 2.29 16.51 -21.50
N ASP A 150 1.74 15.37 -21.87
CA ASP A 150 0.50 14.87 -21.31
C ASP A 150 0.78 14.04 -20.06
N ASN A 151 0.21 14.46 -18.93
CA ASN A 151 0.28 13.72 -17.67
C ASN A 151 -0.62 12.46 -17.70
N GLU A 152 -1.37 12.25 -18.78
CA GLU A 152 -2.22 11.06 -18.95
C GLU A 152 -1.46 9.83 -19.46
N ASN A 153 -0.27 10.02 -20.06
CA ASN A 153 0.52 8.95 -20.68
C ASN A 153 1.81 8.63 -19.90
N CYS A 154 1.64 8.33 -18.61
CA CYS A 154 2.74 7.96 -17.73
C CYS A 154 2.41 6.75 -16.84
N ALA A 155 3.47 6.07 -16.37
CA ALA A 155 3.36 4.87 -15.56
C ALA A 155 2.60 5.12 -14.25
N SER A 156 2.80 6.27 -13.60
CA SER A 156 2.04 6.61 -12.38
C SER A 156 0.54 6.74 -12.62
N THR A 157 0.11 7.29 -13.76
CA THR A 157 -1.31 7.40 -14.12
C THR A 157 -1.91 6.02 -14.39
N ILE A 158 -1.20 5.15 -15.12
CA ILE A 158 -1.63 3.76 -15.35
C ILE A 158 -1.73 3.01 -14.02
N TYR A 159 -0.73 3.12 -13.16
CA TYR A 159 -0.73 2.51 -11.83
C TYR A 159 -1.94 2.98 -11.00
N TYR A 160 -2.19 4.29 -10.94
CA TYR A 160 -3.30 4.86 -10.18
C TYR A 160 -4.65 4.29 -10.65
N ARG A 161 -4.89 4.28 -11.97
CA ARG A 161 -6.12 3.72 -12.56
C ARG A 161 -6.25 2.22 -12.23
N THR A 162 -5.16 1.48 -12.39
CA THR A 162 -5.11 0.02 -12.15
C THR A 162 -5.41 -0.32 -10.70
N VAL A 163 -4.74 0.36 -9.76
CA VAL A 163 -4.92 0.11 -8.34
C VAL A 163 -6.36 0.39 -7.92
N ASN A 164 -6.98 1.48 -8.39
CA ASN A 164 -8.37 1.79 -8.03
C ASN A 164 -9.39 0.73 -8.44
N GLU A 165 -9.08 -0.05 -9.47
CA GLU A 165 -9.88 -1.19 -9.92
C GLU A 165 -9.51 -2.52 -9.25
N CYS A 166 -8.40 -2.58 -8.50
CA CYS A 166 -7.93 -3.79 -7.83
C CYS A 166 -8.48 -3.91 -6.39
N THR A 167 -8.83 -5.14 -6.02
CA THR A 167 -9.21 -5.59 -4.70
C THR A 167 -8.04 -6.31 -4.03
N PHE A 168 -7.61 -5.81 -2.88
CA PHE A 168 -6.58 -6.41 -2.03
C PHE A 168 -7.22 -6.99 -0.76
N VAL A 169 -6.83 -8.20 -0.38
CA VAL A 169 -7.37 -8.89 0.81
C VAL A 169 -6.98 -8.23 2.14
N SER A 170 -5.93 -7.40 2.13
CA SER A 170 -5.44 -6.65 3.28
C SER A 170 -4.73 -5.37 2.85
N ASP A 171 -4.37 -4.52 3.82
CA ASP A 171 -3.53 -3.34 3.60
C ASP A 171 -2.02 -3.63 3.59
N ASN A 172 -1.60 -4.77 4.16
CA ASN A 172 -0.22 -5.21 4.24
C ASN A 172 0.16 -6.15 3.08
N VAL A 173 0.40 -5.57 1.91
CA VAL A 173 0.71 -6.31 0.67
C VAL A 173 2.06 -5.91 0.09
N GLN A 174 2.64 -6.77 -0.73
CA GLN A 174 3.76 -6.48 -1.62
C GLN A 174 3.30 -6.63 -3.08
N LEU A 175 3.51 -5.61 -3.89
CA LEU A 175 3.20 -5.67 -5.33
C LEU A 175 4.31 -6.44 -6.04
N MET A 176 3.93 -7.35 -6.94
CA MET A 176 4.88 -8.27 -7.57
C MET A 176 5.00 -8.03 -9.08
N GLU A 177 3.86 -8.02 -9.75
CA GLU A 177 3.81 -7.99 -11.21
C GLU A 177 2.57 -7.21 -11.67
N ILE A 178 2.71 -6.40 -12.71
CA ILE A 178 1.57 -5.88 -13.46
C ILE A 178 1.35 -6.72 -14.72
N LYS A 179 0.11 -7.19 -14.90
CA LYS A 179 -0.30 -7.96 -16.08
C LYS A 179 -1.26 -7.14 -16.91
N TYR A 180 -1.00 -7.08 -18.21
CA TYR A 180 -1.98 -6.57 -19.17
C TYR A 180 -3.02 -7.67 -19.43
N ILE A 181 -4.30 -7.39 -19.16
CA ILE A 181 -5.38 -8.40 -19.22
C ILE A 181 -6.26 -8.29 -20.48
N GLY A 182 -6.03 -7.29 -21.33
CA GLY A 182 -6.61 -7.22 -22.69
C GLY A 182 -8.14 -7.05 -22.80
N ARG A 183 -8.54 -6.53 -23.97
CA ARG A 183 -9.89 -6.17 -24.48
C ARG A 183 -10.95 -5.70 -23.46
N GLY A 184 -10.96 -4.39 -23.22
CA GLY A 184 -12.16 -3.64 -22.84
C GLY A 184 -12.44 -2.54 -23.86
N ASP A 185 -13.71 -2.21 -24.09
CA ASP A 185 -14.18 -1.20 -25.06
C ASP A 185 -13.87 0.27 -24.68
N ASN A 186 -12.93 0.51 -23.75
CA ASN A 186 -12.77 1.83 -23.13
C ASN A 186 -11.33 2.33 -23.17
N TRP A 187 -11.20 3.65 -23.15
CA TRP A 187 -10.00 4.48 -23.01
C TRP A 187 -9.19 4.23 -21.71
N HIS A 188 -9.38 3.08 -21.07
CA HIS A 188 -8.71 2.63 -19.85
C HIS A 188 -8.04 1.30 -20.15
N GLU A 189 -6.71 1.30 -20.18
CA GLU A 189 -5.93 0.12 -20.49
C GLU A 189 -6.09 -0.91 -19.36
N PRO A 190 -6.62 -2.11 -19.64
CA PRO A 190 -7.01 -3.03 -18.58
C PRO A 190 -5.77 -3.76 -18.06
N PHE A 191 -5.21 -3.25 -16.97
CA PHE A 191 -4.17 -3.90 -16.22
C PHE A 191 -4.73 -4.54 -14.94
N THR A 192 -4.00 -5.50 -14.41
CA THR A 192 -4.17 -6.00 -13.04
C THR A 192 -2.82 -6.11 -12.37
N ILE A 193 -2.82 -6.16 -11.04
CA ILE A 193 -1.62 -6.34 -10.24
C ILE A 193 -1.69 -7.69 -9.54
N ILE A 194 -0.66 -8.50 -9.75
CA ILE A 194 -0.37 -9.65 -8.91
C ILE A 194 0.35 -9.14 -7.67
N TYR A 195 -0.14 -9.53 -6.50
CA TYR A 195 0.41 -9.11 -5.22
C TYR A 195 0.50 -10.28 -4.26
N LYS A 196 1.42 -10.16 -3.31
CA LYS A 196 1.54 -11.07 -2.17
C LYS A 196 0.95 -10.41 -0.94
N ASP A 197 0.02 -11.07 -0.28
CA ASP A 197 -0.38 -10.68 1.07
C ASP A 197 0.75 -11.05 2.05
N LEU A 198 1.26 -10.07 2.79
CA LEU A 198 2.36 -10.27 3.71
C LEU A 198 1.89 -10.91 5.04
N ASN A 199 0.59 -10.90 5.32
CA ASN A 199 0.05 -11.55 6.51
C ASN A 199 -0.03 -13.07 6.34
N THR A 200 -0.52 -13.54 5.19
CA THR A 200 -0.68 -14.99 4.89
C THR A 200 0.44 -15.57 4.03
N GLY A 201 1.17 -14.74 3.30
CA GLY A 201 2.18 -15.14 2.32
C GLY A 201 1.60 -15.61 0.97
N LEU A 202 0.27 -15.62 0.81
CA LEU A 202 -0.42 -16.03 -0.40
C LEU A 202 -0.32 -14.97 -1.50
N ILE A 203 -0.38 -15.42 -2.76
CA ILE A 203 -0.31 -14.58 -3.95
C ILE A 203 -1.70 -14.52 -4.59
N TYR A 204 -2.13 -13.31 -4.95
CA TYR A 204 -3.47 -13.02 -5.43
C TYR A 204 -3.42 -12.20 -6.71
N ASN A 205 -4.49 -12.33 -7.50
CA ASN A 205 -4.80 -11.46 -8.61
C ASN A 205 -5.66 -10.29 -8.13
N GLY A 206 -5.17 -9.06 -8.31
CA GLY A 206 -5.88 -7.86 -7.88
C GLY A 206 -7.21 -7.62 -8.58
N LYS A 207 -7.45 -8.16 -9.78
CA LYS A 207 -8.72 -7.95 -10.50
C LYS A 207 -9.79 -8.95 -10.08
N THR A 208 -9.43 -10.22 -9.90
CA THR A 208 -10.40 -11.28 -9.53
C THR A 208 -10.51 -11.48 -8.02
N GLY A 209 -9.49 -11.08 -7.25
CA GLY A 209 -9.40 -11.36 -5.81
C GLY A 209 -9.10 -12.84 -5.50
N GLU A 210 -8.87 -13.66 -6.52
CA GLU A 210 -8.60 -15.08 -6.36
C GLU A 210 -7.12 -15.35 -6.09
N VAL A 211 -6.85 -16.44 -5.37
CA VAL A 211 -5.48 -16.95 -5.22
C VAL A 211 -4.99 -17.35 -6.61
N GLU A 212 -3.82 -16.84 -6.99
CA GLU A 212 -3.24 -17.14 -8.29
C GLU A 212 -2.75 -18.60 -8.30
N THR A 213 -3.60 -19.53 -8.79
CA THR A 213 -3.30 -20.99 -8.83
C THR A 213 -2.32 -21.35 -9.94
N GLN A 214 -2.33 -20.58 -11.02
CA GLN A 214 -1.23 -20.50 -11.95
C GLN A 214 -0.35 -19.37 -11.46
N VAL A 215 0.45 -19.59 -10.42
CA VAL A 215 1.65 -18.77 -10.22
C VAL A 215 2.25 -18.71 -11.62
N PRO A 216 2.36 -17.54 -12.27
CA PRO A 216 3.11 -17.50 -13.51
C PRO A 216 4.41 -18.19 -13.17
N ALA A 217 4.95 -18.99 -14.09
CA ALA A 217 6.37 -19.23 -14.02
C ALA A 217 7.04 -17.86 -14.14
N ILE A 218 7.07 -17.10 -13.04
CA ILE A 218 8.22 -16.32 -12.68
C ILE A 218 9.32 -17.35 -12.90
N LYS A 219 10.20 -17.05 -13.84
CA LYS A 219 11.57 -17.48 -13.68
C LYS A 219 12.02 -16.93 -12.33
N ILE A 220 11.62 -17.60 -11.25
CA ILE A 220 12.56 -17.95 -10.22
C ILE A 220 13.55 -18.74 -11.05
N GLU A 221 14.62 -18.09 -11.47
CA GLU A 221 15.80 -18.84 -11.83
C GLU A 221 16.14 -19.67 -10.59
N ASN A 222 15.59 -20.88 -10.55
CA ASN A 222 16.29 -21.99 -9.97
C ASN A 222 17.47 -22.27 -10.90
N THR A 223 18.42 -21.33 -10.93
CA THR A 223 19.81 -21.67 -11.17
C THR A 223 20.27 -22.35 -9.90
N SER A 224 19.80 -23.58 -9.68
CA SER A 224 20.57 -24.53 -8.90
C SER A 224 21.74 -24.96 -9.79
N LYS A 225 22.73 -24.09 -9.86
CA LYS A 225 24.12 -24.51 -9.70
C LYS A 225 24.55 -23.97 -8.35
N GLU A 226 24.52 -24.86 -7.37
CA GLU A 226 25.41 -24.89 -6.20
C GLU A 226 26.00 -23.55 -5.76
N SER A 227 25.33 -22.90 -4.82
CA SER A 227 25.99 -22.35 -3.64
C SER A 227 24.96 -22.19 -2.52
N ILE A 228 25.29 -22.70 -1.35
CA ILE A 228 24.48 -22.65 -0.13
C ILE A 228 24.32 -21.15 0.23
N GLN A 229 23.19 -20.52 -0.09
CA GLN A 229 22.99 -19.10 0.28
C GLN A 229 22.81 -18.98 1.80
N VAL A 230 23.84 -18.44 2.42
CA VAL A 230 24.00 -18.35 3.86
C VAL A 230 23.02 -17.32 4.43
N LYS A 231 22.11 -17.75 5.32
CA LYS A 231 21.16 -16.88 6.04
C LYS A 231 21.90 -15.99 7.05
N ILE A 232 22.58 -14.94 6.62
CA ILE A 232 23.16 -13.92 7.49
C ILE A 232 22.48 -12.57 7.20
N SER A 233 21.97 -11.93 8.24
CA SER A 233 21.21 -10.68 8.17
C SER A 233 21.83 -9.63 9.09
N MET A 234 21.82 -8.36 8.65
CA MET A 234 22.34 -7.22 9.41
C MET A 234 21.20 -6.24 9.73
N ILE A 235 21.13 -5.76 10.96
CA ILE A 235 20.14 -4.78 11.43
C ILE A 235 20.79 -3.64 12.20
N ASP A 236 20.15 -2.48 12.17
CA ASP A 236 20.49 -1.34 13.01
C ASP A 236 19.94 -1.56 14.42
N TYR A 237 20.82 -1.91 15.37
CA TYR A 237 20.44 -2.26 16.74
C TYR A 237 20.26 -1.04 17.64
N SER A 238 21.07 0.00 17.40
CA SER A 238 20.94 1.32 18.02
C SER A 238 21.62 2.38 17.14
N GLU A 239 21.49 3.66 17.49
CA GLU A 239 22.13 4.77 16.77
C GLU A 239 23.65 4.62 16.60
N LYS A 240 24.30 3.85 17.49
CA LYS A 240 25.75 3.64 17.49
C LYS A 240 26.13 2.20 17.20
N SER A 241 25.19 1.29 16.99
CA SER A 241 25.49 -0.13 16.90
C SER A 241 24.65 -0.87 15.86
N ILE A 242 25.32 -1.75 15.12
CA ILE A 242 24.69 -2.66 14.17
C ILE A 242 24.85 -4.10 14.68
N ALA A 243 23.84 -4.94 14.45
CA ALA A 243 23.86 -6.34 14.82
C ALA A 243 23.75 -7.23 13.58
N ILE A 244 24.54 -8.30 13.53
CA ILE A 244 24.52 -9.33 12.49
C ILE A 244 24.06 -10.63 13.12
N TYR A 245 23.06 -11.29 12.54
CA TYR A 245 22.51 -12.54 13.06
C TYR A 245 22.16 -13.52 11.95
N GLY A 246 21.92 -14.77 12.35
CA GLY A 246 21.75 -15.90 11.43
C GLY A 246 22.93 -16.87 11.48
N GLN A 247 23.27 -17.51 10.36
CA GLN A 247 24.23 -18.61 10.25
C GLN A 247 25.70 -18.12 10.24
N THR A 248 26.08 -17.37 11.27
CA THR A 248 27.38 -16.68 11.41
C THR A 248 28.53 -17.58 11.88
N LYS A 249 28.36 -18.91 11.90
CA LYS A 249 29.36 -19.85 12.45
C LYS A 249 30.65 -19.86 11.63
N GLU A 250 30.54 -19.83 10.31
CA GLU A 250 31.66 -19.94 9.38
C GLU A 250 32.49 -18.66 9.28
N ILE A 251 31.86 -17.48 9.43
CA ILE A 251 32.54 -16.18 9.44
C ILE A 251 32.89 -15.66 10.84
N LYS A 252 32.77 -16.50 11.87
CA LYS A 252 32.98 -16.11 13.26
C LYS A 252 34.34 -15.44 13.49
N GLU A 253 35.41 -15.96 12.89
CA GLU A 253 36.76 -15.40 13.06
C GLU A 253 36.91 -14.04 12.37
N GLN A 254 36.35 -13.88 11.17
CA GLN A 254 36.34 -12.60 10.44
C GLN A 254 35.53 -11.54 11.20
N LEU A 255 34.34 -11.90 11.71
CA LEU A 255 33.51 -11.02 12.52
C LEU A 255 34.20 -10.62 13.83
N SER A 256 34.93 -11.54 14.46
CA SER A 256 35.74 -11.25 15.65
C SER A 256 36.90 -10.30 15.34
N ASN A 257 37.59 -10.50 14.22
CA ASN A 257 38.71 -9.66 13.78
C ASN A 257 38.26 -8.24 13.42
N LEU A 258 37.00 -8.04 13.02
CA LEU A 258 36.38 -6.74 12.80
C LEU A 258 35.88 -6.06 14.08
N ASN A 259 36.37 -6.48 15.25
CA ASN A 259 35.95 -6.05 16.59
C ASN A 259 34.44 -6.28 16.88
N GLY A 260 33.84 -7.29 16.25
CA GLY A 260 32.49 -7.72 16.59
C GLY A 260 32.46 -8.36 17.97
N ARG A 261 31.42 -8.05 18.76
CA ARG A 261 31.16 -8.73 20.03
C ARG A 261 29.93 -9.63 19.89
N PHE A 262 30.13 -10.94 20.03
CA PHE A 262 29.01 -11.87 20.03
C PHE A 262 28.15 -11.71 21.29
N ASN A 263 26.84 -11.64 21.10
CA ASN A 263 25.83 -11.60 22.16
C ASN A 263 24.67 -12.55 21.81
N LYS A 264 24.38 -13.48 22.73
CA LYS A 264 23.32 -14.49 22.59
C LYS A 264 21.93 -14.01 23.02
N TYR A 265 21.82 -12.83 23.61
CA TYR A 265 20.59 -12.31 24.21
C TYR A 265 20.15 -10.98 23.58
N LEU A 266 20.36 -10.82 22.27
CA LEU A 266 19.89 -9.63 21.57
C LEU A 266 18.38 -9.70 21.37
N THR A 267 17.74 -8.54 21.28
CA THR A 267 16.31 -8.41 21.00
C THR A 267 16.14 -7.53 19.78
N HIS A 268 15.37 -7.99 18.78
CA HIS A 268 15.18 -7.26 17.53
C HIS A 268 14.40 -5.96 17.80
N PRO A 269 14.93 -4.79 17.42
CA PRO A 269 14.33 -3.50 17.78
C PRO A 269 12.94 -3.29 17.17
N LEU A 270 12.67 -3.88 15.99
CA LEU A 270 11.38 -3.78 15.31
C LEU A 270 10.36 -4.88 15.68
N THR A 271 10.80 -6.15 15.82
CA THR A 271 9.89 -7.29 16.05
C THR A 271 9.81 -7.70 17.51
N GLY A 272 10.74 -7.25 18.37
CA GLY A 272 10.81 -7.66 19.78
C GLY A 272 11.30 -9.09 19.99
N GLU A 273 11.65 -9.82 18.93
CA GLU A 273 12.08 -11.22 19.02
C GLU A 273 13.52 -11.34 19.53
N LYS A 274 13.80 -12.38 20.33
CA LYS A 274 15.15 -12.64 20.82
C LYS A 274 15.96 -13.40 19.79
N PHE A 275 17.19 -12.95 19.55
CA PHE A 275 18.11 -13.60 18.63
C PHE A 275 19.56 -13.56 19.14
N GLN A 276 20.39 -14.42 18.58
CA GLN A 276 21.84 -14.47 18.84
C GLN A 276 22.60 -13.88 17.65
N GLY A 277 23.58 -13.02 17.92
CA GLY A 277 24.28 -12.30 16.86
C GLY A 277 25.53 -11.56 17.32
N TRP A 278 26.21 -10.93 16.38
CA TRP A 278 27.39 -10.12 16.58
C TRP A 278 27.04 -8.65 16.55
N VAL A 279 27.49 -7.88 17.54
CA VAL A 279 27.26 -6.43 17.61
C VAL A 279 28.55 -5.69 17.27
N PHE A 280 28.42 -4.65 16.44
CA PHE A 280 29.51 -3.79 16.00
C PHE A 280 29.15 -2.33 16.20
N SER A 281 30.17 -1.47 16.14
CA SER A 281 29.97 -0.02 16.03
C SER A 281 29.45 0.34 14.65
N ALA A 282 28.42 1.19 14.59
CA ALA A 282 27.83 1.66 13.33
C ALA A 282 28.85 2.37 12.41
N LYS A 283 29.92 2.95 12.98
CA LYS A 283 30.99 3.61 12.21
C LYS A 283 31.74 2.67 11.26
N ARG A 284 31.74 1.36 11.54
CA ARG A 284 32.46 0.34 10.76
C ARG A 284 31.56 -0.44 9.80
N ARG A 285 30.31 0.02 9.61
CA ARG A 285 29.36 -0.57 8.65
C ARG A 285 29.96 -0.82 7.26
N PRO A 286 30.78 0.08 6.66
CA PRO A 286 31.35 -0.17 5.33
C PRO A 286 32.29 -1.38 5.29
N GLU A 287 33.13 -1.55 6.31
CA GLU A 287 34.08 -2.67 6.42
C GLU A 287 33.34 -4.00 6.62
N ILE A 288 32.28 -3.98 7.42
CA ILE A 288 31.44 -5.14 7.71
C ILE A 288 30.67 -5.58 6.46
N LEU A 289 30.09 -4.63 5.71
CA LEU A 289 29.42 -4.91 4.45
C LEU A 289 30.37 -5.52 3.43
N LYS A 290 31.61 -5.00 3.35
CA LYS A 290 32.65 -5.57 2.49
C LYS A 290 32.99 -7.01 2.87
N ALA A 291 33.12 -7.30 4.17
CA ALA A 291 33.41 -8.65 4.64
C ALA A 291 32.24 -9.62 4.42
N LEU A 292 30.99 -9.16 4.57
CA LEU A 292 29.80 -9.95 4.28
C LEU A 292 29.68 -10.25 2.78
N ASN A 293 29.88 -9.25 1.92
CA ASN A 293 29.82 -9.43 0.47
C ASN A 293 30.92 -10.39 -0.01
N SER A 294 32.13 -10.30 0.54
CA SER A 294 33.23 -11.23 0.24
C SER A 294 32.97 -12.68 0.69
N TYR A 295 31.97 -12.91 1.55
CA TYR A 295 31.57 -14.25 1.98
C TYR A 295 30.30 -14.75 1.28
N LEU A 296 29.52 -13.84 0.66
CA LEU A 296 28.32 -14.15 -0.11
C LEU A 296 28.58 -14.32 -1.60
N GLU A 297 29.73 -13.82 -2.11
CA GLU A 297 30.32 -14.16 -3.42
C GLU A 297 31.05 -15.51 -3.38
#